data_AF-A0A523HPP5-F1
#
_entry.id   AF-A0A523HPP5-F1
#
_cell.length_a   1.000
_cell.length_b   1.000
_cell.length_c   1.000
_cell.angle_alpha   90.00
_cell.angle_beta   90.00
_cell.angle_gamma   90.00
#
_symmetry.space_group_name_H-M   'P 1'
#
loop_
_entity.id
_entity.type
_entity.pdbx_description
1 polymer ?
#
loop_
_entity_poly.entity_id
_entity_poly.type
_entity_poly.pdbx_seq_one_letter_code
_entity_poly.pdbx_strand_id
1 'polypeptide(L)'
;MATLHQVRPGAYFDSVVLMQLQRALVGLPDVIDAGVVMGTAANLELLSQNELLPDDMQATPEDLVIVVQSETKLAAEAALEQVDELLSRRRSTATREFRPKSLQSAAEMLPEAGWVLISVPGRYAAVVAREALELGKHVFLYSDNVSLDEEVELKARADELHLLMMGPDCGTAIVSGIGFGFANRVRRGRIGLVGASGTG
;
A
#
# COMPACT_ATOMS: atom_id res chain seq x y z
N MET A 1 20.52 10.34 -18.97
CA MET A 1 19.72 10.02 -17.78
C MET A 1 19.42 11.30 -17.03
N ALA A 2 18.17 11.49 -16.63
CA ALA A 2 17.72 12.63 -15.87
C ALA A 2 16.80 12.14 -14.74
N THR A 3 16.92 12.75 -13.56
CA THR A 3 16.04 12.49 -12.42
C THR A 3 15.28 13.77 -12.10
N LEU A 4 13.97 13.71 -12.09
CA LEU A 4 13.09 14.80 -11.66
C LEU A 4 12.21 14.33 -10.52
N HIS A 5 11.82 15.27 -9.67
CA HIS A 5 10.96 14.98 -8.53
C HIS A 5 9.83 16.01 -8.39
N GLN A 6 8.76 15.61 -7.72
CA GLN A 6 7.63 16.45 -7.35
C GLN A 6 7.18 16.08 -5.94
N VAL A 7 7.03 17.07 -5.07
CA VAL A 7 6.43 16.92 -3.74
C VAL A 7 5.03 17.54 -3.76
N ARG A 8 4.04 16.80 -3.29
CA ARG A 8 2.63 17.23 -3.23
C ARG A 8 2.17 17.30 -1.78
N PRO A 9 2.05 18.52 -1.22
CA PRO A 9 1.76 18.69 0.20
C PRO A 9 0.38 18.21 0.61
N GLY A 10 0.28 17.51 1.75
CA GLY A 10 -0.99 17.10 2.36
C GLY A 10 -1.86 16.16 1.52
N ALA A 11 -1.29 15.57 0.46
CA ALA A 11 -1.99 14.65 -0.42
C ALA A 11 -1.75 13.21 0.04
N TYR A 12 -2.50 12.77 1.04
CA TYR A 12 -2.37 11.40 1.54
C TYR A 12 -2.99 10.37 0.59
N PHE A 13 -2.23 9.33 0.27
CA PHE A 13 -2.70 8.16 -0.45
C PHE A 13 -2.24 6.89 0.27
N ASP A 14 -3.07 5.84 0.23
CA ASP A 14 -2.66 4.53 0.74
C ASP A 14 -1.51 3.93 -0.08
N SER A 15 -0.69 3.08 0.55
CA SER A 15 0.49 2.49 -0.07
C SER A 15 0.18 1.66 -1.32
N VAL A 16 -1.03 1.08 -1.43
CA VAL A 16 -1.45 0.32 -2.60
C VAL A 16 -1.66 1.26 -3.80
N VAL A 17 -2.24 2.45 -3.58
CA VAL A 17 -2.30 3.51 -4.60
C VAL A 17 -0.90 3.85 -5.09
N LEU A 18 0.01 4.11 -4.16
CA LEU A 18 1.36 4.56 -4.45
C LEU A 18 2.14 3.52 -5.27
N MET A 19 2.10 2.25 -4.85
CA MET A 19 2.72 1.14 -5.58
C MET A 19 2.18 0.98 -7.00
N GLN A 20 0.87 1.14 -7.19
CA GLN A 20 0.26 1.05 -8.52
C GLN A 20 0.65 2.23 -9.40
N LEU A 21 0.70 3.45 -8.84
CA LEU A 21 1.18 4.62 -9.55
C LEU A 21 2.65 4.47 -9.94
N GLN A 22 3.51 3.99 -9.05
CA GLN A 22 4.91 3.71 -9.33
C GLN A 22 5.06 2.73 -10.51
N ARG A 23 4.33 1.60 -10.47
CA ARG A 23 4.33 0.63 -11.57
C ARG A 23 3.85 1.22 -12.90
N ALA A 24 2.86 2.08 -12.86
CA ALA A 24 2.36 2.74 -14.06
C ALA A 24 3.40 3.72 -14.65
N LEU A 25 4.10 4.47 -13.80
CA LEU A 25 5.18 5.38 -14.23
C LEU A 25 6.35 4.61 -14.84
N VAL A 26 6.81 3.52 -14.21
CA VAL A 26 7.88 2.66 -14.75
C VAL A 26 7.48 2.02 -16.09
N GLY A 27 6.18 1.83 -16.33
CA GLY A 27 5.67 1.33 -17.61
C GLY A 27 5.64 2.35 -18.75
N LEU A 28 5.97 3.62 -18.51
CA LEU A 28 5.99 4.67 -19.53
C LEU A 28 7.27 4.60 -20.39
N PRO A 29 7.21 5.06 -21.66
CA PRO A 29 8.38 5.09 -22.54
C PRO A 29 9.53 5.90 -21.91
N ASP A 30 10.75 5.37 -22.07
CA ASP A 30 12.02 5.98 -21.66
C ASP A 30 12.15 6.27 -20.15
N VAL A 31 11.22 5.77 -19.31
CA VAL A 31 11.35 5.74 -17.85
C VAL A 31 12.17 4.53 -17.44
N ILE A 32 13.19 4.75 -16.63
CA ILE A 32 14.12 3.73 -16.15
C ILE A 32 13.66 3.23 -14.78
N ASP A 33 13.33 4.15 -13.89
CA ASP A 33 12.80 3.84 -12.57
C ASP A 33 11.93 4.99 -12.03
N ALA A 34 11.11 4.70 -11.05
CA ALA A 34 10.30 5.69 -10.35
C ALA A 34 10.13 5.33 -8.88
N GLY A 35 10.09 6.36 -8.02
CA GLY A 35 9.80 6.24 -6.61
C GLY A 35 8.53 7.02 -6.28
N VAL A 36 7.52 6.37 -5.70
CA VAL A 36 6.27 7.02 -5.31
C VAL A 36 5.94 6.62 -3.88
N VAL A 37 6.11 7.55 -2.93
CA VAL A 37 6.03 7.25 -1.50
C VAL A 37 5.41 8.42 -0.71
N MET A 38 4.92 8.14 0.49
CA MET A 38 4.70 9.20 1.49
C MET A 38 6.04 9.65 2.06
N GLY A 39 6.20 10.93 2.40
CA GLY A 39 7.44 11.53 2.91
C GLY A 39 7.83 11.12 4.35
N THR A 40 7.58 9.89 4.75
CA THR A 40 8.06 9.33 6.03
C THR A 40 9.57 9.09 5.96
N ALA A 41 10.27 9.12 7.11
CA ALA A 41 11.70 8.90 7.16
C ALA A 41 12.11 7.54 6.55
N ALA A 42 11.38 6.46 6.88
CA ALA A 42 11.62 5.13 6.33
C ALA A 42 11.47 5.09 4.79
N ASN A 43 10.45 5.75 4.25
CA ASN A 43 10.24 5.80 2.80
C ASN A 43 11.30 6.63 2.07
N LEU A 44 11.75 7.74 2.65
CA LEU A 44 12.84 8.54 2.08
C LEU A 44 14.16 7.75 2.10
N GLU A 45 14.42 6.97 3.15
CA GLU A 45 15.56 6.06 3.21
C GLU A 45 15.49 4.99 2.11
N LEU A 46 14.30 4.42 1.86
CA LEU A 46 14.09 3.49 0.73
C LEU A 46 14.36 4.15 -0.63
N LEU A 47 13.98 5.41 -0.84
CA LEU A 47 14.36 6.14 -2.06
C LEU A 47 15.87 6.32 -2.17
N SER A 48 16.56 6.60 -1.06
CA SER A 48 18.01 6.77 -1.03
C SER A 48 18.74 5.48 -1.39
N GLN A 49 18.30 4.35 -0.85
CA GLN A 49 18.87 3.03 -1.15
C GLN A 49 18.74 2.64 -2.63
N ASN A 50 17.72 3.15 -3.32
CA ASN A 50 17.50 2.92 -4.75
C ASN A 50 18.11 4.02 -5.64
N GLU A 51 18.95 4.91 -5.10
CA GLU A 51 19.56 6.04 -5.84
C GLU A 51 18.52 7.00 -6.46
N LEU A 52 17.34 7.06 -5.85
CA LEU A 52 16.21 7.90 -6.29
C LEU A 52 15.96 9.10 -5.38
N LEU A 53 16.62 9.23 -4.23
CA LEU A 53 16.40 10.39 -3.36
C LEU A 53 17.22 11.60 -3.84
N PRO A 54 16.59 12.74 -4.19
CA PRO A 54 17.31 13.98 -4.48
C PRO A 54 17.94 14.57 -3.22
N ASP A 55 19.12 15.17 -3.35
CA ASP A 55 19.89 15.74 -2.23
C ASP A 55 19.15 16.88 -1.50
N ASP A 56 18.22 17.56 -2.18
CA ASP A 56 17.44 18.69 -1.68
C ASP A 56 16.01 18.33 -1.24
N MET A 57 15.69 17.03 -1.13
CA MET A 57 14.35 16.56 -0.81
C MET A 57 13.91 16.97 0.59
N GLN A 58 12.84 17.76 0.65
CA GLN A 58 12.14 18.12 1.88
C GLN A 58 10.68 17.69 1.79
N ALA A 59 10.29 16.74 2.63
CA ALA A 59 8.93 16.24 2.70
C ALA A 59 8.57 15.89 4.15
N THR A 60 7.31 16.07 4.49
CA THR A 60 6.72 15.59 5.75
C THR A 60 6.05 14.24 5.53
N PRO A 61 5.75 13.48 6.60
CA PRO A 61 4.98 12.24 6.51
C PRO A 61 3.63 12.33 5.79
N GLU A 62 3.07 13.53 5.66
CA GLU A 62 1.77 13.77 5.00
C GLU A 62 1.90 14.16 3.52
N ASP A 63 3.13 14.32 3.03
CA ASP A 63 3.40 14.74 1.66
C ASP A 63 3.65 13.54 0.76
N LEU A 64 3.10 13.59 -0.45
CA LEU A 64 3.38 12.61 -1.49
C LEU A 64 4.64 13.02 -2.24
N VAL A 65 5.65 12.15 -2.24
CA VAL A 65 6.91 12.30 -2.97
C VAL A 65 6.88 11.42 -4.21
N ILE A 66 7.15 12.02 -5.35
CA ILE A 66 7.21 11.36 -6.66
C ILE A 66 8.58 11.67 -7.25
N VAL A 67 9.34 10.64 -7.59
CA VAL A 67 10.61 10.74 -8.30
C VAL A 67 10.53 9.90 -9.57
N VAL A 68 11.00 10.45 -10.68
CA VAL A 68 11.11 9.75 -11.96
C VAL A 68 12.53 9.87 -12.47
N GLN A 69 13.16 8.72 -12.73
CA GLN A 69 14.42 8.62 -13.45
C GLN A 69 14.15 8.10 -14.87
N SER A 70 14.68 8.80 -15.87
CA SER A 70 14.44 8.51 -17.29
C SER A 70 15.69 8.67 -18.13
N GLU A 71 15.66 8.22 -19.39
CA GLU A 71 16.76 8.41 -20.34
C GLU A 71 17.01 9.91 -20.63
N THR A 72 15.92 10.67 -20.79
CA THR A 72 15.92 12.09 -21.14
C THR A 72 15.07 12.92 -20.19
N LYS A 73 15.42 14.20 -20.01
CA LYS A 73 14.64 15.13 -19.18
C LYS A 73 13.19 15.27 -19.65
N LEU A 74 12.96 15.29 -20.96
CA LEU A 74 11.63 15.37 -21.55
C LEU A 74 10.75 14.16 -21.18
N ALA A 75 11.34 12.96 -21.13
CA ALA A 75 10.60 11.76 -20.69
C ALA A 75 10.20 11.84 -19.20
N ALA A 76 11.07 12.37 -18.33
CA ALA A 76 10.72 12.57 -16.93
C ALA A 76 9.63 13.63 -16.75
N GLU A 77 9.70 14.74 -17.49
CA GLU A 77 8.65 15.78 -17.48
C GLU A 77 7.30 15.21 -17.95
N ALA A 78 7.29 14.47 -19.07
CA ALA A 78 6.09 13.82 -19.60
C ALA A 78 5.51 12.76 -18.65
N ALA A 79 6.34 12.03 -17.91
CA ALA A 79 5.89 11.07 -16.90
C ALA A 79 5.23 11.77 -15.69
N LEU A 80 5.81 12.88 -15.22
CA LEU A 80 5.25 13.67 -14.13
C LEU A 80 3.90 14.31 -14.52
N GLU A 81 3.74 14.75 -15.77
CA GLU A 81 2.47 15.27 -16.30
C GLU A 81 1.34 14.22 -16.30
N GLN A 82 1.68 12.93 -16.47
CA GLN A 82 0.70 11.84 -16.47
C GLN A 82 0.21 11.44 -15.07
N VAL A 83 0.86 11.89 -13.99
CA VAL A 83 0.50 11.49 -12.61
C VAL A 83 -0.97 11.76 -12.29
N ASP A 84 -1.49 12.93 -12.65
CA ASP A 84 -2.89 13.30 -12.34
C ASP A 84 -3.89 12.43 -13.12
N GLU A 85 -3.56 12.11 -14.37
CA GLU A 85 -4.36 11.21 -15.18
C GLU A 85 -4.32 9.78 -14.62
N LEU A 86 -3.16 9.27 -14.23
CA LEU A 86 -3.00 7.94 -13.64
C LEU A 86 -3.74 7.82 -12.30
N LEU A 87 -3.69 8.86 -11.47
CA LEU A 87 -4.45 8.92 -10.21
C LEU A 87 -5.97 9.03 -10.45
N SER A 88 -6.41 9.77 -11.48
CA SER A 88 -7.83 10.00 -11.76
C SER A 88 -8.51 8.88 -12.53
N ARG A 89 -7.83 8.26 -13.52
CA ARG A 89 -8.33 7.06 -14.24
C ARG A 89 -8.70 5.94 -13.26
N ARG A 90 -8.00 5.84 -12.14
CA ARG A 90 -8.31 4.87 -11.08
C ARG A 90 -9.63 5.15 -10.36
N ARG A 91 -10.03 6.44 -10.22
CA ARG A 91 -11.35 6.78 -9.69
C ARG A 91 -12.47 6.35 -10.64
N SER A 92 -12.23 6.34 -11.96
CA SER A 92 -13.24 6.06 -12.98
C SER A 92 -13.34 4.59 -13.43
N THR A 93 -12.27 3.79 -13.33
CA THR A 93 -12.30 2.33 -13.60
C THR A 93 -12.92 1.51 -12.48
N ALA A 94 -13.11 2.09 -11.30
CA ALA A 94 -14.01 1.51 -10.33
C ALA A 94 -15.44 1.67 -10.86
N THR A 95 -16.12 0.55 -11.11
CA THR A 95 -17.55 0.51 -11.41
C THR A 95 -18.30 1.47 -10.50
N ARG A 96 -19.35 2.14 -11.03
CA ARG A 96 -20.28 3.01 -10.29
C ARG A 96 -21.09 2.28 -9.20
N GLU A 97 -20.56 1.20 -8.66
CA GLU A 97 -21.12 0.53 -7.49
C GLU A 97 -20.93 1.44 -6.27
N PHE A 98 -21.98 1.51 -5.46
CA PHE A 98 -22.00 2.28 -4.23
C PHE A 98 -20.82 1.83 -3.36
N ARG A 99 -19.92 2.78 -3.05
CA ARG A 99 -18.83 2.53 -2.13
C ARG A 99 -19.30 2.80 -0.70
N PRO A 100 -19.33 1.78 0.18
CA PRO A 100 -19.66 1.98 1.58
C PRO A 100 -18.66 2.95 2.22
N LYS A 101 -19.15 3.75 3.16
CA LYS A 101 -18.33 4.76 3.87
C LYS A 101 -17.87 4.29 5.25
N SER A 102 -18.26 3.09 5.66
CA SER A 102 -17.84 2.44 6.91
C SER A 102 -17.57 0.97 6.66
N LEU A 103 -16.73 0.37 7.51
CA LEU A 103 -16.44 -1.05 7.44
C LEU A 103 -17.68 -1.89 7.75
N GLN A 104 -18.49 -1.46 8.73
CA GLN A 104 -19.78 -2.09 9.03
C GLN A 104 -20.70 -2.16 7.80
N SER A 105 -20.92 -1.04 7.10
CA SER A 105 -21.78 -1.03 5.91
C SER A 105 -21.20 -1.89 4.78
N ALA A 106 -19.88 -1.94 4.64
CA ALA A 106 -19.22 -2.85 3.70
C ALA A 106 -19.45 -4.32 4.06
N ALA A 107 -19.36 -4.67 5.34
CA ALA A 107 -19.60 -6.03 5.83
C ALA A 107 -21.07 -6.46 5.68
N GLU A 108 -22.02 -5.53 5.81
CA GLU A 108 -23.44 -5.78 5.54
C GLU A 108 -23.72 -5.97 4.05
N MET A 109 -23.04 -5.22 3.18
CA MET A 109 -23.16 -5.36 1.73
C MET A 109 -22.52 -6.65 1.18
N LEU A 110 -21.51 -7.17 1.86
CA LEU A 110 -20.75 -8.35 1.44
C LEU A 110 -20.51 -9.30 2.65
N PRO A 111 -21.57 -9.93 3.18
CA PRO A 111 -21.49 -10.71 4.42
C PRO A 111 -20.57 -11.92 4.32
N GLU A 112 -20.41 -12.50 3.13
CA GLU A 112 -19.55 -13.65 2.86
C GLU A 112 -18.05 -13.32 2.83
N ALA A 113 -17.67 -12.03 2.77
CA ALA A 113 -16.27 -11.63 2.82
C ALA A 113 -15.66 -12.08 4.15
N GLY A 114 -14.66 -12.96 4.11
CA GLY A 114 -13.97 -13.45 5.31
C GLY A 114 -12.74 -12.65 5.71
N TRP A 115 -12.27 -11.75 4.84
CA TRP A 115 -11.01 -11.01 4.98
C TRP A 115 -11.20 -9.51 4.82
N VAL A 116 -10.45 -8.74 5.61
CA VAL A 116 -10.29 -7.29 5.46
C VAL A 116 -8.81 -6.97 5.24
N LEU A 117 -8.52 -6.26 4.16
CA LEU A 117 -7.20 -5.69 3.88
C LEU A 117 -7.19 -4.23 4.37
N ILE A 118 -6.24 -3.90 5.24
CA ILE A 118 -6.12 -2.58 5.85
C ILE A 118 -4.79 -1.95 5.43
N SER A 119 -4.88 -0.79 4.78
CA SER A 119 -3.73 0.00 4.29
C SER A 119 -3.90 1.50 4.59
N VAL A 120 -4.47 1.84 5.75
CA VAL A 120 -4.67 3.22 6.23
C VAL A 120 -3.40 3.72 6.95
N PRO A 121 -3.26 5.02 7.30
CA PRO A 121 -2.14 5.47 8.11
C PRO A 121 -2.03 4.68 9.43
N GLY A 122 -0.80 4.35 9.86
CA GLY A 122 -0.52 3.53 11.05
C GLY A 122 -1.29 3.98 12.30
N ARG A 123 -1.34 5.30 12.54
CA ARG A 123 -2.09 5.93 13.64
C ARG A 123 -3.58 5.58 13.72
N TYR A 124 -4.17 5.10 12.62
CA TYR A 124 -5.58 4.65 12.57
C TYR A 124 -5.71 3.15 12.37
N ALA A 125 -4.63 2.46 12.03
CA ALA A 125 -4.67 1.10 11.54
C ALA A 125 -5.13 0.10 12.61
N ALA A 126 -4.73 0.31 13.87
CA ALA A 126 -5.17 -0.52 14.99
C ALA A 126 -6.68 -0.40 15.26
N VAL A 127 -7.24 0.81 15.18
CA VAL A 127 -8.68 1.04 15.38
C VAL A 127 -9.49 0.32 14.31
N VAL A 128 -9.09 0.43 13.04
CA VAL A 128 -9.77 -0.25 11.92
C VAL A 128 -9.61 -1.77 12.01
N ALA A 129 -8.45 -2.27 12.44
CA ALA A 129 -8.22 -3.70 12.63
C ALA A 129 -9.11 -4.27 13.74
N ARG A 130 -9.28 -3.55 14.85
CA ARG A 130 -10.17 -3.95 15.94
C ARG A 130 -11.62 -4.04 15.47
N GLU A 131 -12.11 -3.04 14.73
CA GLU A 131 -13.46 -3.05 14.14
C GLU A 131 -13.64 -4.25 13.20
N ALA A 132 -12.65 -4.58 12.37
CA ALA A 132 -12.70 -5.74 11.48
C ALA A 132 -12.81 -7.07 12.23
N LEU A 133 -12.05 -7.23 13.31
CA LEU A 133 -12.10 -8.42 14.17
C LEU A 133 -13.45 -8.54 14.87
N GLU A 134 -14.00 -7.44 15.38
CA GLU A 134 -15.34 -7.41 16.01
C GLU A 134 -16.47 -7.77 15.04
N LEU A 135 -16.29 -7.46 13.75
CA LEU A 135 -17.18 -7.88 12.66
C LEU A 135 -16.96 -9.35 12.23
N GLY A 136 -16.12 -10.11 12.94
CA GLY A 136 -15.87 -11.53 12.69
C GLY A 136 -15.02 -11.78 11.44
N LYS A 137 -14.16 -10.83 11.04
CA LYS A 137 -13.36 -10.92 9.81
C LYS A 137 -11.88 -11.14 10.12
N HIS A 138 -11.22 -11.98 9.33
CA HIS A 138 -9.76 -12.07 9.35
C HIS A 138 -9.13 -10.77 8.84
N VAL A 139 -7.96 -10.41 9.35
CA VAL A 139 -7.30 -9.15 9.02
C VAL A 139 -5.95 -9.40 8.39
N PHE A 140 -5.72 -8.72 7.27
CA PHE A 140 -4.42 -8.50 6.68
C PHE A 140 -4.06 -7.02 6.84
N LEU A 141 -3.19 -6.73 7.80
CA LEU A 141 -2.74 -5.40 8.16
C LEU A 141 -1.44 -5.08 7.42
N TYR A 142 -1.61 -4.47 6.25
CA TYR A 142 -0.51 -3.97 5.43
C TYR A 142 0.13 -2.73 6.07
N SER A 143 -0.67 -1.90 6.74
CA SER A 143 -0.20 -0.70 7.41
C SER A 143 0.93 -0.98 8.40
N ASP A 144 1.97 -0.16 8.31
CA ASP A 144 3.07 -0.07 9.27
C ASP A 144 2.81 1.07 10.29
N ASN A 145 3.70 1.24 11.27
CA ASN A 145 3.66 2.26 12.34
C ASN A 145 2.48 2.07 13.30
N VAL A 146 2.25 0.81 13.67
CA VAL A 146 1.37 0.40 14.78
C VAL A 146 2.27 0.02 15.95
N SER A 147 1.88 0.41 17.18
CA SER A 147 2.70 0.11 18.35
C SER A 147 2.72 -1.39 18.65
N LEU A 148 3.79 -1.85 19.31
CA LEU A 148 3.91 -3.26 19.71
C LEU A 148 2.77 -3.68 20.66
N ASP A 149 2.37 -2.79 21.57
CA ASP A 149 1.27 -3.05 22.50
C ASP A 149 -0.05 -3.27 21.74
N GLU A 150 -0.34 -2.45 20.73
CA GLU A 150 -1.51 -2.61 19.87
C GLU A 150 -1.43 -3.89 19.02
N GLU A 151 -0.26 -4.24 18.49
CA GLU A 151 -0.07 -5.51 17.78
C GLU A 151 -0.40 -6.71 18.67
N VAL A 152 0.13 -6.73 19.90
CA VAL A 152 -0.10 -7.79 20.87
C VAL A 152 -1.58 -7.88 21.22
N GLU A 153 -2.24 -6.75 21.48
CA GLU A 153 -3.67 -6.68 21.76
C GLU A 153 -4.50 -7.25 20.60
N LEU A 154 -4.22 -6.83 19.36
CA LEU A 154 -4.94 -7.28 18.17
C LEU A 154 -4.79 -8.77 17.92
N LYS A 155 -3.57 -9.32 18.08
CA LYS A 155 -3.31 -10.75 17.92
C LYS A 155 -3.96 -11.59 19.00
N ALA A 156 -3.91 -11.15 20.26
CA ALA A 156 -4.61 -11.80 21.36
C ALA A 156 -6.13 -11.81 21.12
N ARG A 157 -6.69 -10.67 20.70
CA ARG A 157 -8.11 -10.55 20.39
C ARG A 157 -8.54 -11.44 19.22
N ALA A 158 -7.71 -11.53 18.18
CA ALA A 158 -7.99 -12.41 17.05
C ALA A 158 -7.98 -13.89 17.46
N ASP A 159 -7.06 -14.30 18.33
CA ASP A 159 -7.01 -15.66 18.88
C ASP A 159 -8.28 -16.02 19.67
N GLU A 160 -8.75 -15.12 20.55
CA GLU A 160 -10.01 -15.27 21.29
C GLU A 160 -11.23 -15.46 20.37
N LEU A 161 -11.21 -14.82 19.20
CA LEU A 161 -12.27 -14.86 18.20
C LEU A 161 -12.08 -15.98 17.16
N HIS A 162 -11.00 -16.76 17.25
CA HIS A 162 -10.59 -17.76 16.27
C HIS A 162 -10.41 -17.18 14.85
N LEU A 163 -9.83 -15.99 14.76
CA LEU A 163 -9.53 -15.26 13.53
C LEU A 163 -8.02 -15.15 13.31
N LEU A 164 -7.59 -15.01 12.05
CA LEU A 164 -6.21 -14.66 11.73
C LEU A 164 -6.01 -13.14 11.70
N MET A 165 -4.95 -12.68 12.38
CA MET A 165 -4.45 -11.32 12.34
C MET A 165 -3.03 -11.34 11.76
N MET A 166 -2.88 -11.01 10.48
CA MET A 166 -1.59 -10.88 9.80
C MET A 166 -1.12 -9.43 9.85
N GLY A 167 0.09 -9.19 10.36
CA GLY A 167 0.67 -7.86 10.51
C GLY A 167 0.75 -7.38 11.96
N PRO A 168 1.03 -6.08 12.22
CA PRO A 168 1.21 -4.98 11.25
C PRO A 168 2.41 -5.16 10.32
N ASP A 169 2.54 -4.28 9.33
CA ASP A 169 3.61 -4.33 8.30
C ASP A 169 3.67 -5.67 7.54
N CYS A 170 2.50 -6.30 7.33
CA CYS A 170 2.43 -7.51 6.53
C CYS A 170 2.38 -7.14 5.04
N GLY A 171 3.54 -7.16 4.37
CA GLY A 171 3.65 -6.77 2.97
C GLY A 171 3.09 -7.79 1.96
N THR A 172 3.08 -9.09 2.30
CA THR A 172 2.72 -10.16 1.35
C THR A 172 1.92 -11.27 2.01
N ALA A 173 0.90 -11.77 1.32
CA ALA A 173 0.32 -13.09 1.60
C ALA A 173 -0.35 -13.67 0.34
N ILE A 174 -0.45 -14.99 0.27
CA ILE A 174 -1.30 -15.70 -0.69
C ILE A 174 -2.17 -16.69 0.08
N VAL A 175 -3.45 -16.36 0.25
CA VAL A 175 -4.41 -17.23 0.95
C VAL A 175 -5.36 -17.83 -0.08
N SER A 176 -5.41 -19.16 -0.15
CA SER A 176 -6.26 -19.88 -1.11
C SER A 176 -6.05 -19.45 -2.57
N GLY A 177 -4.84 -19.02 -2.93
CA GLY A 177 -4.50 -18.52 -4.27
C GLY A 177 -4.90 -17.07 -4.55
N ILE A 178 -5.45 -16.36 -3.57
CA ILE A 178 -5.71 -14.92 -3.63
C ILE A 178 -4.54 -14.20 -2.98
N GLY A 179 -3.93 -13.26 -3.72
CA GLY A 179 -2.83 -12.43 -3.23
C GLY A 179 -3.33 -11.23 -2.42
N PHE A 180 -2.69 -10.96 -1.29
CA PHE A 180 -2.86 -9.76 -0.48
C PHE A 180 -1.55 -8.96 -0.49
N GLY A 181 -1.65 -7.63 -0.60
CA GLY A 181 -0.48 -6.76 -0.72
C GLY A 181 0.34 -7.06 -1.98
N PHE A 182 1.66 -7.22 -1.81
CA PHE A 182 2.53 -7.71 -2.87
C PHE A 182 2.37 -9.22 -3.01
N ALA A 183 1.97 -9.70 -4.19
CA ALA A 183 1.87 -11.14 -4.43
C ALA A 183 2.32 -11.49 -5.86
N ASN A 184 2.90 -12.68 -5.99
CA ASN A 184 3.28 -13.25 -7.26
C ASN A 184 2.29 -14.33 -7.68
N ARG A 185 2.09 -14.49 -8.99
CA ARG A 185 1.32 -15.62 -9.51
C ARG A 185 2.11 -16.91 -9.34
N VAL A 186 1.68 -17.75 -8.40
CA VAL A 186 2.30 -19.05 -8.11
C VAL A 186 1.44 -20.20 -8.62
N ARG A 187 2.06 -21.35 -8.91
CA ARG A 187 1.33 -22.58 -9.22
C ARG A 187 0.74 -23.15 -7.93
N ARG A 188 -0.54 -23.54 -7.97
CA ARG A 188 -1.15 -24.27 -6.84
C ARG A 188 -0.46 -25.62 -6.65
N GLY A 189 -0.25 -26.00 -5.39
CA GLY A 189 0.46 -27.20 -5.01
C GLY A 189 0.21 -27.58 -3.55
N ARG A 190 1.00 -28.53 -3.05
CA ARG A 190 0.86 -29.09 -1.69
C ARG A 190 1.77 -28.43 -0.66
N ILE A 191 2.48 -27.37 -1.03
CA ILE A 191 3.46 -26.68 -0.19
C ILE A 191 2.79 -25.45 0.40
N GLY A 192 2.77 -25.36 1.73
CA GLY A 192 2.40 -24.15 2.48
C GLY A 192 3.67 -23.41 2.94
N LEU A 193 3.66 -22.09 2.85
CA LEU A 193 4.75 -21.23 3.30
C LEU A 193 4.20 -20.26 4.34
N VAL A 194 4.96 -20.06 5.42
CA VAL A 194 4.71 -19.05 6.44
C VAL A 194 6.03 -18.34 6.69
N GLY A 195 6.00 -17.01 6.68
CA GLY A 195 7.19 -16.18 6.87
C GLY A 195 6.82 -14.89 7.57
N ALA A 196 7.78 -14.35 8.31
CA ALA A 196 7.69 -13.02 8.94
C ALA A 196 8.56 -12.01 8.15
N SER A 197 8.63 -12.16 6.84
CA SER A 197 9.39 -11.31 5.93
C SER A 197 8.63 -11.15 4.61
N GLY A 198 8.64 -9.93 4.05
CA GLY A 198 7.92 -9.61 2.82
C GLY A 198 8.58 -10.17 1.56
N THR A 199 9.89 -9.99 1.40
CA THR A 199 10.65 -10.42 0.20
C THR A 199 11.33 -11.77 0.35
N GLY A 200 11.30 -12.35 1.56
CA GLY A 200 11.96 -13.62 1.90
C GLY A 200 11.24 -14.88 1.43
#